data_AF-A0A314YF66-F1
#
_entry.id   AF-A0A314YF66-F1
#
_cell.length_a   1.000
_cell.length_b   1.000
_cell.length_c   1.000
_cell.angle_alpha   90.00
_cell.angle_beta   90.00
_cell.angle_gamma   90.00
#
_symmetry.space_group_name_H-M   'P 1'
#
loop_
_entity.id
_entity.type
_entity.pdbx_description
1 polymer ?
#
loop_
_entity_poly.entity_id
_entity_poly.type
_entity_poly.pdbx_seq_one_letter_code
_entity_poly.pdbx_strand_id
1 'polypeptide(L)'
;MASSTAGGSNRGNTAKAMVSDQISQAILSTSNLLHLMQQSSPSQAQLIKLPKNLLVKTSTIKHTGQLLEQMPRVVSSLDAHMESGLQSVPYLQTVIQLLENMESCQLSSLSQAKVLQEEHEVENQPPKVG
;
A
#
# COMPACT_ATOMS: atom_id res chain seq x y z
N MET A 1 19.41 17.68 -102.77
CA MET A 1 18.85 18.63 -101.78
C MET A 1 18.44 17.83 -100.56
N ALA A 2 19.31 17.71 -99.57
CA ALA A 2 19.04 17.01 -98.31
C ALA A 2 19.07 18.03 -97.18
N SER A 3 18.02 18.11 -96.37
CA SER A 3 18.17 18.46 -94.96
C SER A 3 16.96 17.97 -94.16
N SER A 4 17.20 16.83 -93.52
CA SER A 4 16.62 16.26 -92.31
C SER A 4 15.49 16.99 -91.57
N THR A 5 14.39 16.27 -91.45
CA THR A 5 13.44 16.28 -90.34
C THR A 5 14.12 15.80 -89.04
N ALA A 6 14.43 16.70 -88.09
CA ALA A 6 14.87 16.31 -86.74
C ALA A 6 14.63 17.44 -85.71
N GLY A 7 13.37 17.63 -85.28
CA GLY A 7 13.01 18.63 -84.25
C GLY A 7 12.39 18.08 -82.97
N GLY A 8 12.20 16.76 -82.84
CA GLY A 8 11.35 16.18 -81.78
C GLY A 8 12.05 15.77 -80.47
N SER A 9 13.36 15.53 -80.48
CA SER A 9 14.01 14.79 -79.38
C SER A 9 14.30 15.61 -78.12
N ASN A 10 14.60 16.92 -78.24
CA ASN A 10 15.11 17.69 -77.10
C ASN A 10 14.02 18.06 -76.09
N ARG A 11 12.81 18.37 -76.57
CA ARG A 11 11.64 18.74 -75.75
C ARG A 11 11.10 17.55 -74.94
N GLY A 12 11.21 16.33 -75.47
CA GLY A 12 10.88 15.09 -74.75
C GLY A 12 11.85 14.79 -73.60
N ASN A 13 13.12 15.13 -73.75
CA ASN A 13 14.12 14.96 -72.69
C ASN A 13 13.91 15.97 -71.54
N THR A 14 13.57 17.22 -71.84
CA THR A 14 13.21 18.23 -70.83
C THR A 14 11.94 17.84 -70.08
N ALA A 15 10.91 17.36 -70.78
CA ALA A 15 9.68 16.89 -70.15
C ALA A 15 9.93 15.68 -69.22
N LYS A 16 10.77 14.72 -69.66
CA LYS A 16 11.17 13.57 -68.82
C LYS A 16 11.97 14.00 -67.59
N ALA A 17 12.89 14.97 -67.73
CA ALA A 17 13.65 15.51 -66.60
C ALA A 17 12.73 16.22 -65.60
N MET A 18 11.79 17.04 -66.06
CA MET A 18 10.80 17.71 -65.20
C MET A 18 9.91 16.71 -64.45
N VAL A 19 9.46 15.64 -65.12
CA VAL A 19 8.68 14.57 -64.47
C VAL A 19 9.53 13.83 -63.42
N SER A 20 10.79 13.56 -63.72
CA SER A 20 11.73 12.93 -62.77
C SER A 20 11.95 13.80 -61.52
N ASP A 21 12.11 15.11 -61.69
CA ASP A 21 12.25 16.05 -60.58
C ASP A 21 10.97 16.12 -59.75
N GLN A 22 9.80 16.12 -60.39
CA GLN A 22 8.52 16.13 -59.70
C GLN A 22 8.29 14.85 -58.89
N ILE A 23 8.65 13.69 -59.44
CA ILE A 23 8.61 12.41 -58.72
C ILE A 23 9.57 12.46 -57.53
N SER A 24 10.78 12.98 -57.73
CA SER A 24 11.77 13.10 -56.65
C SER A 24 11.27 14.02 -55.54
N GLN A 25 10.67 15.15 -55.88
CA GLN A 25 10.07 16.06 -54.90
C GLN A 25 8.86 15.45 -54.20
N ALA A 26 8.01 14.72 -54.92
CA ALA A 26 6.88 14.01 -54.32
C ALA A 26 7.35 12.94 -53.33
N ILE A 27 8.38 12.17 -53.66
CA ILE A 27 9.00 11.18 -52.76
C ILE A 27 9.58 11.88 -51.52
N LEU A 28 10.34 12.96 -51.68
CA LEU A 28 10.92 13.69 -50.55
C LEU A 28 9.83 14.32 -49.65
N SER A 29 8.80 14.92 -50.25
CA SER A 29 7.68 15.53 -49.53
C SER A 29 6.88 14.50 -48.74
N THR A 30 6.54 13.37 -49.38
CA THR A 30 5.84 12.26 -48.72
C THR A 30 6.68 11.62 -47.61
N SER A 31 7.99 11.43 -47.83
CA SER A 31 8.90 10.94 -46.79
C SER A 31 8.95 11.88 -45.59
N ASN A 32 9.02 13.19 -45.83
CA ASN A 32 9.07 14.18 -44.75
C ASN A 32 7.74 14.23 -43.98
N LEU A 33 6.60 14.21 -44.69
CA LEU A 33 5.29 14.16 -44.06
C LEU A 33 5.12 12.91 -43.19
N LEU A 34 5.52 11.72 -43.69
CA LEU A 34 5.46 10.49 -42.90
C LEU A 34 6.36 10.56 -41.66
N HIS A 35 7.54 11.14 -41.79
CA HIS A 35 8.44 11.35 -40.66
C HIS A 35 7.82 12.30 -39.62
N LEU A 36 7.26 13.42 -40.06
CA LEU A 36 6.57 14.37 -39.20
C LEU A 36 5.35 13.75 -38.54
N MET A 37 4.51 13.02 -39.27
CA MET A 37 3.33 12.33 -38.72
C MET A 37 3.72 11.29 -37.66
N GLN A 38 4.85 10.62 -37.85
CA GLN A 38 5.40 9.70 -36.86
C GLN A 38 5.83 10.45 -35.60
N GLN A 39 6.69 11.49 -35.75
CA GLN A 39 7.22 12.27 -34.63
C GLN A 39 6.16 13.12 -33.91
N SER A 40 5.15 13.63 -34.61
CA SER A 40 4.10 14.45 -34.04
C SER A 40 3.10 13.64 -33.22
N SER A 41 3.17 12.31 -33.26
CA SER A 41 2.24 11.46 -32.55
C SER A 41 2.62 11.37 -31.06
N PRO A 42 1.82 11.94 -30.13
CA PRO A 42 2.11 11.88 -28.70
C PRO A 42 2.11 10.44 -28.16
N SER A 43 1.37 9.52 -28.80
CA SER A 43 1.35 8.11 -28.43
C SER A 43 2.68 7.41 -28.72
N GLN A 44 3.44 7.85 -29.74
CA GLN A 44 4.76 7.27 -30.02
C GLN A 44 5.75 7.62 -28.89
N ALA A 45 5.73 8.86 -28.40
CA ALA A 45 6.54 9.28 -27.26
C ALA A 45 6.19 8.49 -25.98
N GLN A 46 4.90 8.21 -25.77
CA GLN A 46 4.45 7.36 -24.65
C GLN A 46 4.88 5.90 -24.82
N LEU A 47 4.79 5.35 -26.03
CA LEU A 47 5.16 3.97 -26.34
C LEU A 47 6.67 3.72 -26.13
N ILE A 48 7.51 4.68 -26.51
CA ILE A 48 8.96 4.60 -26.27
C ILE A 48 9.27 4.62 -24.76
N LYS A 49 8.49 5.37 -23.97
CA LYS A 49 8.65 5.44 -22.50
C LYS A 49 8.02 4.27 -21.76
N LEU A 50 7.11 3.52 -22.39
CA LEU A 50 6.35 2.46 -21.75
C LEU A 50 7.24 1.37 -21.10
N PRO A 51 8.28 0.82 -21.77
CA PRO A 51 9.13 -0.20 -21.15
C PRO A 51 9.79 0.29 -19.85
N LYS A 52 10.28 1.54 -19.84
CA LYS A 52 10.88 2.14 -18.64
C LYS A 52 9.85 2.32 -17.52
N ASN A 53 8.66 2.81 -17.86
CA ASN A 53 7.56 2.99 -16.90
C ASN A 53 7.07 1.67 -16.28
N LEU A 54 7.08 0.57 -17.04
CA LEU A 54 6.74 -0.75 -16.51
C LEU A 54 7.85 -1.30 -15.60
N LEU A 55 9.11 -1.09 -15.98
CA LEU A 55 10.25 -1.55 -15.20
C LEU A 55 10.29 -0.89 -13.81
N VAL A 56 10.05 0.42 -13.72
CA VAL A 56 9.99 1.10 -12.41
C VAL A 56 8.84 0.61 -11.53
N LYS A 57 7.72 0.14 -12.11
CA LYS A 57 6.59 -0.41 -11.36
C LYS A 57 6.81 -1.84 -10.86
N THR A 58 7.81 -2.56 -11.40
CA THR A 58 8.05 -3.97 -11.07
C THR A 58 8.39 -4.17 -9.60
N SER A 59 9.21 -3.29 -9.01
CA SER A 59 9.55 -3.38 -7.58
C SER A 59 8.33 -3.16 -6.69
N THR A 60 7.47 -2.19 -7.03
CA THR A 60 6.23 -1.94 -6.30
C THR A 60 5.31 -3.15 -6.36
N ILE A 61 5.11 -3.73 -7.55
CA ILE A 61 4.28 -4.93 -7.74
C ILE A 61 4.80 -6.09 -6.88
N LYS A 62 6.12 -6.33 -6.89
CA LYS A 62 6.74 -7.39 -6.08
C LYS A 62 6.51 -7.16 -4.59
N HIS A 63 6.76 -5.95 -4.10
CA HIS A 63 6.61 -5.62 -2.68
C HIS A 63 5.16 -5.76 -2.23
N THR A 64 4.20 -5.25 -3.01
CA THR A 64 2.77 -5.40 -2.72
C THR A 64 2.35 -6.86 -2.73
N GLY A 65 2.84 -7.67 -3.68
CA GLY A 65 2.58 -9.12 -3.70
C GLY A 65 3.05 -9.82 -2.43
N GLN A 66 4.28 -9.56 -1.99
CA GLN A 66 4.82 -10.12 -0.75
C GLN A 66 4.01 -9.71 0.49
N LEU A 67 3.56 -8.45 0.57
CA LEU A 67 2.73 -7.98 1.68
C LEU A 67 1.38 -8.70 1.70
N LEU A 68 0.74 -8.85 0.53
CA LEU A 68 -0.52 -9.58 0.40
C LEU A 68 -0.36 -11.06 0.78
N GLU A 69 0.77 -11.69 0.44
CA GLU A 69 1.08 -13.07 0.84
C GLU A 69 1.25 -13.23 2.37
N GLN A 70 1.78 -12.21 3.07
CA GLN A 70 1.94 -12.27 4.53
C GLN A 70 0.63 -11.99 5.29
N MET A 71 -0.36 -11.39 4.65
CA MET A 71 -1.59 -10.93 5.31
C MET A 71 -2.34 -12.04 6.07
N PRO A 72 -2.52 -13.27 5.54
CA PRO A 72 -3.19 -14.36 6.29
C PRO A 72 -2.46 -14.71 7.59
N ARG A 73 -1.12 -14.66 7.59
CA ARG A 73 -0.31 -14.95 8.77
C ARG A 73 -0.45 -13.86 9.82
N VAL A 74 -0.49 -12.59 9.39
CA VAL A 74 -0.72 -11.45 10.29
C VAL A 74 -2.09 -11.55 10.95
N VAL A 75 -3.14 -11.83 10.17
CA VAL A 75 -4.50 -12.03 10.69
C VAL A 75 -4.53 -13.18 11.69
N SER A 76 -3.96 -14.33 11.33
CA SER A 76 -3.91 -15.50 12.23
C SER A 76 -3.16 -15.21 13.54
N SER A 77 -2.06 -14.46 13.47
CA SER A 77 -1.29 -14.06 14.66
C SER A 77 -2.08 -13.09 15.53
N LEU A 78 -2.84 -12.19 14.93
CA LEU A 78 -3.69 -11.24 15.65
C LEU A 78 -4.86 -11.96 16.32
N ASP A 79 -5.52 -12.88 15.61
CA ASP A 79 -6.61 -13.71 16.14
C ASP A 79 -6.14 -14.55 17.33
N ALA A 80 -4.98 -15.21 17.20
CA ALA A 80 -4.38 -15.98 18.29
C ALA A 80 -4.03 -15.11 19.51
N HIS A 81 -3.54 -13.89 19.28
CA HIS A 81 -3.25 -12.95 20.37
C HIS A 81 -4.52 -12.49 21.08
N MET A 82 -5.57 -12.18 20.33
CA MET A 82 -6.87 -11.78 20.88
C MET A 82 -7.51 -12.91 21.68
N GLU A 83 -7.46 -14.15 21.17
CA GLU A 83 -7.93 -15.34 21.88
C GLU A 83 -7.16 -15.54 23.20
N SER A 84 -5.84 -15.40 23.18
CA SER A 84 -5.04 -15.46 24.40
C SER A 84 -5.42 -14.37 25.41
N GLY A 85 -5.74 -13.16 24.93
CA GLY A 85 -6.26 -12.08 25.77
C GLY A 85 -7.61 -12.43 26.37
N LEU A 86 -8.52 -13.03 25.59
CA LEU A 86 -9.84 -13.44 26.07
C LEU A 86 -9.74 -14.56 27.12
N GLN A 87 -8.85 -15.52 26.92
CA GLN A 87 -8.57 -16.57 27.90
C GLN A 87 -7.96 -16.03 29.21
N SER A 88 -7.42 -14.82 29.22
CA SER A 88 -6.89 -14.18 30.42
C SER A 88 -7.99 -13.60 31.34
N VAL A 89 -9.20 -13.38 30.80
CA VAL A 89 -10.32 -12.73 31.52
C VAL A 89 -10.76 -13.50 32.78
N PRO A 90 -10.91 -14.84 32.77
CA PRO A 90 -11.27 -15.58 33.98
C PRO A 90 -10.21 -15.50 35.08
N TYR A 91 -8.91 -15.42 34.71
CA TYR A 91 -7.84 -15.23 35.68
C TYR A 91 -7.93 -13.84 36.33
N LEU A 92 -8.23 -12.80 35.55
CA LEU A 92 -8.45 -11.46 36.09
C LEU A 92 -9.65 -11.43 37.05
N GLN A 93 -10.75 -12.10 36.69
CA GLN A 93 -11.91 -12.27 37.57
C GLN A 93 -11.52 -12.95 38.90
N THR A 94 -10.69 -13.99 38.83
CA THR A 94 -10.21 -14.72 40.02
C THR A 94 -9.35 -13.83 40.91
N VAL A 95 -8.48 -13.01 40.30
CA VAL A 95 -7.65 -12.05 41.03
C VAL A 95 -8.52 -11.00 41.72
N ILE A 96 -9.54 -10.46 41.04
CA ILE A 96 -10.50 -9.52 41.64
C ILE A 96 -11.19 -10.16 42.84
N GLN A 97 -11.73 -11.37 42.69
CA GLN A 97 -12.42 -12.07 43.77
C GLN A 97 -11.50 -12.36 44.95
N LEU A 98 -10.23 -12.69 44.70
CA LEU A 98 -9.25 -12.93 45.75
C LEU A 98 -8.94 -11.64 46.52
N LEU A 99 -8.79 -10.51 45.82
CA LEU A 99 -8.55 -9.21 46.44
C LEU A 99 -9.75 -8.79 47.32
N GLU A 100 -10.98 -8.94 46.83
CA GLU A 100 -12.20 -8.70 47.62
C GLU A 100 -12.27 -9.58 48.86
N ASN A 101 -11.95 -10.88 48.73
CA ASN A 101 -11.93 -11.79 49.87
C ASN A 101 -10.86 -11.38 50.90
N MET A 102 -9.68 -10.97 50.45
CA MET A 102 -8.61 -10.51 51.35
C MET A 102 -8.97 -9.22 52.08
N GLU A 103 -9.65 -8.29 51.40
CA GLU A 103 -10.17 -7.06 52.01
C GLU A 103 -11.26 -7.39 53.03
N SER A 104 -12.20 -8.27 52.69
CA SER A 104 -13.24 -8.73 53.60
C SER A 104 -12.65 -9.46 54.81
N CYS A 105 -11.61 -10.28 54.64
CA CYS A 105 -10.91 -10.93 55.74
C CYS A 105 -10.22 -9.91 56.66
N GLN A 106 -9.53 -8.91 56.11
CA GLN A 106 -8.93 -7.84 56.91
C GLN A 106 -9.98 -7.05 57.71
N LEU A 107 -11.11 -6.72 57.09
CA LEU A 107 -12.22 -6.04 57.76
C LEU A 107 -12.84 -6.91 58.87
N SER A 108 -12.99 -8.22 58.64
CA SER A 108 -13.48 -9.15 59.67
C SER A 108 -12.49 -9.32 60.83
N SER A 109 -11.18 -9.37 60.58
CA SER A 109 -10.15 -9.38 61.63
C SER A 109 -10.12 -8.07 62.41
N LEU A 110 -10.26 -6.91 61.76
CA LEU A 110 -10.34 -5.61 62.44
C LEU A 110 -11.63 -5.48 63.26
N SER A 111 -12.75 -5.95 62.73
CA SER A 111 -14.03 -6.01 63.45
C SER A 111 -13.93 -6.93 64.67
N GLN A 112 -13.35 -8.13 64.52
CA GLN A 112 -13.18 -9.09 65.62
C GLN A 112 -12.17 -8.60 66.66
N ALA A 113 -11.07 -7.94 66.25
CA ALA A 113 -10.13 -7.32 67.17
C ALA A 113 -10.76 -6.17 67.97
N LYS A 114 -11.68 -5.40 67.34
CA LYS A 114 -12.42 -4.32 68.01
C LYS A 114 -13.45 -4.86 69.00
N VAL A 115 -14.14 -5.95 68.66
CA VAL A 115 -15.06 -6.65 69.58
C VAL A 115 -14.31 -7.24 70.78
N LEU A 116 -13.14 -7.85 70.57
CA LEU A 116 -12.31 -8.36 71.66
C LEU A 116 -11.75 -7.25 72.57
N GLN A 117 -11.49 -6.04 72.04
CA GLN A 117 -11.09 -4.89 72.85
C GLN A 117 -12.24 -4.35 73.71
N GLU A 118 -13.47 -4.29 73.18
CA GLU A 118 -14.64 -3.89 73.97
C GLU A 118 -14.98 -4.91 75.07
N GLU A 119 -14.78 -6.21 74.82
CA GLU A 119 -15.03 -7.27 75.82
C GLU A 119 -14.01 -7.21 76.98
N HIS A 120 -12.74 -6.89 76.70
CA HIS A 120 -11.68 -6.80 77.71
C HIS A 120 -11.72 -5.49 78.54
N GLU A 121 -12.36 -4.43 78.03
CA GLU A 121 -12.60 -3.18 78.76
C GLU A 121 -13.75 -3.34 79.78
N VAL A 122 -14.74 -4.21 79.51
CA VAL A 122 -15.85 -4.48 80.45
C VAL A 122 -15.41 -5.38 81.61
N GLU A 123 -14.41 -6.24 81.43
CA GLU A 123 -13.89 -7.12 82.50
C GLU A 123 -12.92 -6.41 83.47
N ASN A 124 -12.38 -5.25 83.11
CA ASN A 124 -11.46 -4.45 83.95
C ASN A 124 -12.14 -3.30 84.71
N GLN A 125 -13.41 -3.43 85.11
CA GLN A 125 -13.97 -2.53 86.13
C GLN A 125 -13.77 -3.10 87.55
N PRO A 126 -13.07 -2.39 88.45
CA PRO A 126 -12.91 -2.84 89.83
C PRO A 126 -14.26 -2.77 90.58
N PRO A 127 -14.53 -3.69 91.51
CA PRO A 127 -15.76 -3.66 92.28
C PRO A 127 -15.77 -2.42 93.18
N LYS A 128 -16.79 -1.58 93.02
CA LYS A 128 -17.10 -0.54 94.00
C LYS A 128 -17.48 -1.22 95.33
N VAL A 129 -16.61 -1.07 96.31
CA VAL A 129 -16.86 -1.43 97.72
C VAL A 129 -17.13 -0.13 98.48
N GLY A 130 -18.25 -0.09 99.22
CA GLY A 130 -18.53 0.89 100.28
C GLY A 130 -19.55 1.94 99.92
#